data_AF-A0A263NV73-F1
#
_entry.id   AF-A0A263NV73-F1
#
_cell.length_a   1.000
_cell.length_b   1.000
_cell.length_c   1.000
_cell.angle_alpha   90.00
_cell.angle_beta   90.00
_cell.angle_gamma   90.00
#
_symmetry.space_group_name_H-M   'P 1'
#
loop_
_entity.id
_entity.type
_entity.pdbx_description
1 polymer ?
#
loop_
_entity_poly.entity_id
_entity_poly.type
_entity_poly.pdbx_seq_one_letter_code
_entity_poly.pdbx_strand_id
1 'polypeptide(L)'
;MVPIVKEALTRLRALTAEGRSLGEWLDANPDLMFIHPDSDHLERSKALTEVEACEALGLYLPVHEAKQRIYYLYGFGRGDVITLESLWAKLKGRVPPNFPWVNKKAGVKYGNALFAMQLNTLHAQRGTLRVLPWVPDVNIVNSDLSPRESAGEGVHISIFARYGFRHADGAAMKITTHQMRHMIDTMGHRGGLSEEDIARFAGRADPKQNRVYNHLTPTELATKYESALIVAGYDQSVLIHCEPVSRDAYDLAPKGPIHKSKHGFCLHDFAAAPCGLFRDCLNCNEHLCEKRSESKKELESELADTEKQLLASEVAMKEGHYGADRWYEHHKLSAARLRELVGIFKDDSVPNGSLIRLKEVNSPSHTTRALNARGEMLQKNLGEERDDKISNLLEQM
;
A
#
# COMPACT_ATOMS: atom_id res chain seq x y z
N MET A 1 14.57 0.05 -7.07
CA MET A 1 13.57 1.10 -7.43
C MET A 1 14.23 2.45 -7.72
N VAL A 2 14.96 3.06 -6.77
CA VAL A 2 15.56 4.41 -6.97
C VAL A 2 16.40 4.56 -8.24
N PRO A 3 17.32 3.63 -8.61
CA PRO A 3 18.10 3.76 -9.83
C PRO A 3 17.25 3.75 -11.11
N ILE A 4 16.20 2.91 -11.14
CA ILE A 4 15.27 2.79 -12.27
C ILE A 4 14.48 4.08 -12.45
N VAL A 5 13.99 4.68 -11.36
CA VAL A 5 13.27 5.96 -11.40
C VAL A 5 14.17 7.09 -11.85
N LYS A 6 15.41 7.15 -11.35
CA LYS A 6 16.40 8.15 -11.80
C LYS A 6 16.65 8.04 -13.29
N GLU A 7 16.87 6.84 -13.80
CA GLU A 7 17.07 6.59 -15.22
C GLU A 7 15.83 6.97 -16.06
N ALA A 8 14.62 6.60 -15.60
CA ALA A 8 13.38 6.99 -16.26
C ALA A 8 13.22 8.51 -16.34
N LEU A 9 13.50 9.23 -15.24
CA LEU A 9 13.46 10.70 -15.21
C LEU A 9 14.52 11.32 -16.12
N THR A 10 15.72 10.75 -16.20
CA THR A 10 16.77 11.20 -17.13
C THR A 10 16.28 11.07 -18.58
N ARG A 11 15.75 9.91 -18.96
CA ARG A 11 15.21 9.67 -20.31
C ARG A 11 14.04 10.58 -20.64
N LEU A 12 13.10 10.74 -19.70
CA LEU A 12 11.95 11.64 -19.89
C LEU A 12 12.40 13.08 -20.06
N ARG A 13 13.31 13.57 -19.22
CA ARG A 13 13.82 14.94 -19.32
C ARG A 13 14.49 15.20 -20.66
N ALA A 14 15.26 14.25 -21.18
CA ALA A 14 15.88 14.33 -22.49
C ALA A 14 14.83 14.31 -23.60
N LEU A 15 13.90 13.34 -23.57
CA LEU A 15 12.83 13.18 -24.56
C LEU A 15 11.94 14.43 -24.68
N THR A 16 11.62 15.07 -23.56
CA THR A 16 10.71 16.22 -23.52
C THR A 16 11.42 17.57 -23.47
N ALA A 17 12.76 17.60 -23.64
CA ALA A 17 13.54 18.83 -23.55
C ALA A 17 13.09 19.89 -24.57
N GLU A 18 12.87 19.48 -25.81
CA GLU A 18 12.42 20.38 -26.86
C GLU A 18 10.97 20.83 -26.64
N GLY A 19 10.07 19.92 -26.26
CA GLY A 19 8.67 20.28 -25.94
C GLY A 19 8.54 21.28 -24.80
N ARG A 20 9.40 21.18 -23.78
CA ARG A 20 9.50 22.20 -22.71
C ARG A 20 10.03 23.53 -23.25
N SER A 21 11.10 23.49 -24.04
CA SER A 21 11.70 24.69 -24.66
C SER A 21 10.70 25.41 -25.58
N LEU A 22 9.93 24.66 -26.37
CA LEU A 22 8.81 25.15 -27.17
C LEU A 22 7.76 25.86 -26.30
N GLY A 23 7.37 25.23 -25.20
CA GLY A 23 6.39 25.77 -24.27
C GLY A 23 6.84 27.07 -23.60
N GLU A 24 8.10 27.14 -23.18
CA GLU A 24 8.71 28.35 -22.62
C GLU A 24 8.82 29.46 -23.68
N TRP A 25 9.27 29.12 -24.89
CA TRP A 25 9.44 30.09 -25.95
C TRP A 25 8.10 30.68 -26.42
N LEU A 26 7.06 29.86 -26.58
CA LEU A 26 5.72 30.32 -26.97
C LEU A 26 5.03 31.16 -25.88
N ASP A 27 5.35 30.94 -24.60
CA ASP A 27 4.87 31.80 -23.51
C ASP A 27 5.44 33.22 -23.64
N ALA A 28 6.71 33.34 -24.04
CA ALA A 28 7.36 34.62 -24.29
C ALA A 28 7.00 35.24 -25.67
N ASN A 29 6.67 34.42 -26.66
CA ASN A 29 6.47 34.84 -28.05
C ASN A 29 5.15 34.31 -28.65
N PRO A 30 3.98 34.70 -28.12
CA PRO A 30 2.69 34.12 -28.51
C PRO A 30 2.26 34.43 -29.96
N ASP A 31 2.79 35.51 -30.53
CA ASP A 31 2.45 35.97 -31.87
C ASP A 31 3.39 35.47 -32.97
N LEU A 32 4.41 34.69 -32.60
CA LEU A 32 5.42 34.19 -33.52
C LEU A 32 5.40 32.66 -33.58
N MET A 33 5.68 32.10 -34.76
CA MET A 33 5.91 30.66 -34.86
C MET A 33 7.22 30.30 -34.20
N PHE A 34 7.22 29.21 -33.42
CA PHE A 34 8.44 28.57 -32.97
C PHE A 34 9.19 27.98 -34.17
N ILE A 35 10.51 28.14 -34.19
CA ILE A 35 11.40 27.53 -35.19
C ILE A 35 12.16 26.43 -34.46
N HIS A 36 11.93 25.18 -34.87
CA HIS A 36 12.57 24.05 -34.19
C HIS A 36 14.07 23.97 -34.51
N PRO A 37 14.90 23.39 -33.62
CA PRO A 37 16.36 23.42 -33.78
C PRO A 37 16.88 22.87 -35.10
N ASP A 38 16.20 21.87 -35.68
CA ASP A 38 16.63 21.23 -36.94
C ASP A 38 16.00 21.87 -38.19
N SER A 39 15.47 23.10 -38.10
CA SER A 39 14.84 23.79 -39.22
C SER A 39 15.86 24.65 -39.96
N ASP A 40 16.01 24.43 -41.27
CA ASP A 40 16.80 25.30 -42.15
C ASP A 40 16.05 26.61 -42.50
N HIS A 41 14.76 26.67 -42.19
CA HIS A 41 13.87 27.79 -42.50
C HIS A 41 13.88 28.82 -41.36
N LEU A 42 14.85 29.73 -41.35
CA LEU A 42 15.05 30.73 -40.29
C LEU A 42 14.39 32.08 -40.58
N GLU A 43 14.23 32.43 -41.85
CA GLU A 43 13.67 33.71 -42.29
C GLU A 43 12.13 33.68 -42.24
N ARG A 44 11.53 34.49 -41.36
CA ARG A 44 10.08 34.47 -41.08
C ARG A 44 9.21 34.91 -42.25
N SER A 45 9.66 35.88 -43.03
CA SER A 45 8.94 36.48 -44.16
C SER A 45 9.29 35.85 -45.50
N LYS A 46 10.26 34.92 -45.55
CA LYS A 46 10.64 34.23 -46.79
C LYS A 46 9.48 33.36 -47.25
N ALA A 47 9.17 33.44 -48.55
CA ALA A 47 8.18 32.57 -49.18
C ALA A 47 8.71 31.13 -49.20
N LEU A 48 7.89 30.20 -48.73
CA LEU A 48 8.16 28.78 -48.66
C LEU A 48 7.32 28.03 -49.68
N THR A 49 7.90 26.99 -50.27
CA THR A 49 7.14 25.96 -50.99
C THR A 49 6.30 25.13 -50.02
N GLU A 50 5.35 24.33 -50.52
CA GLU A 50 4.51 23.50 -49.66
C GLU A 50 5.31 22.43 -48.90
N VAL A 51 6.45 22.00 -49.47
CA VAL A 51 7.37 21.05 -48.83
C VAL A 51 8.13 21.75 -47.71
N GLU A 52 8.78 22.88 -48.01
CA GLU A 52 9.50 23.68 -47.00
C GLU A 52 8.58 24.13 -45.85
N ALA A 53 7.33 24.45 -46.17
CA ALA A 53 6.31 24.77 -45.18
C ALA A 53 6.00 23.58 -44.26
N CYS A 54 5.92 22.36 -44.80
CA CYS A 54 5.77 21.15 -43.98
C CYS A 54 7.03 20.86 -43.15
N GLU A 55 8.22 21.03 -43.73
CA GLU A 55 9.50 20.84 -43.04
C GLU A 55 9.64 21.80 -41.86
N ALA A 56 9.24 23.07 -42.01
CA ALA A 56 9.22 24.05 -40.93
C ALA A 56 8.28 23.66 -39.76
N LEU A 57 7.30 22.77 -40.00
CA LEU A 57 6.44 22.19 -38.96
C LEU A 57 7.02 20.93 -38.33
N GLY A 58 8.16 20.43 -38.82
CA GLY A 58 8.79 19.16 -38.44
C GLY A 58 8.30 17.96 -39.25
N LEU A 59 7.73 18.16 -40.44
CA LEU A 59 7.13 17.11 -41.26
C LEU A 59 7.88 16.96 -42.59
N TYR A 60 8.56 15.83 -42.78
CA TYR A 60 9.26 15.49 -44.02
C TYR A 60 8.36 14.61 -44.89
N LEU A 61 7.75 15.21 -45.92
CA LEU A 61 6.71 14.58 -46.73
C LEU A 61 7.02 14.72 -48.23
N PRO A 62 6.61 13.74 -49.06
CA PRO A 62 6.62 13.90 -50.51
C PRO A 62 5.74 15.08 -50.96
N VAL A 63 6.09 15.68 -52.10
CA VAL A 63 5.43 16.88 -52.65
C VAL A 63 3.90 16.77 -52.69
N HIS A 64 3.37 15.62 -53.11
CA HIS A 64 1.93 15.40 -53.19
C HIS A 64 1.24 15.49 -51.82
N GLU A 65 1.80 14.83 -50.80
CA GLU A 65 1.26 14.84 -49.43
C GLU A 65 1.41 16.21 -48.77
N ALA A 66 2.54 16.89 -49.01
CA ALA A 66 2.79 18.23 -48.51
C ALA A 66 1.73 19.22 -49.03
N LYS A 67 1.46 19.21 -50.34
CA LYS A 67 0.38 20.01 -50.94
C LYS A 67 -0.98 19.69 -50.33
N GLN A 68 -1.28 18.40 -50.16
CA GLN A 68 -2.55 17.99 -49.58
C GLN A 68 -2.71 18.54 -48.14
N ARG A 69 -1.68 18.49 -47.30
CA ARG A 69 -1.74 19.05 -45.96
C ARG A 69 -1.90 20.56 -45.96
N ILE A 70 -1.08 21.28 -46.72
CA ILE A 70 -1.12 22.74 -46.79
C ILE A 70 -2.51 23.24 -47.21
N TYR A 71 -3.07 22.70 -48.28
CA TYR A 71 -4.32 23.20 -48.81
C TYR A 71 -5.55 22.72 -48.02
N TYR A 72 -5.63 21.43 -47.68
CA TYR A 72 -6.85 20.88 -47.07
C TYR A 72 -6.83 20.90 -45.54
N LEU A 73 -5.67 20.67 -44.92
CA LEU A 73 -5.58 20.61 -43.47
C LEU A 73 -5.30 21.98 -42.84
N TYR A 74 -4.47 22.80 -43.49
CA TYR A 74 -4.09 24.12 -42.98
C TYR A 74 -4.82 25.28 -43.68
N GLY A 75 -5.63 24.99 -44.71
CA GLY A 75 -6.58 25.93 -45.28
C GLY A 75 -5.94 27.08 -46.06
N PHE A 76 -4.85 26.78 -46.77
CA PHE A 76 -4.27 27.68 -47.77
C PHE A 76 -4.97 27.48 -49.13
N GLY A 77 -5.07 28.55 -49.91
CA GLY A 77 -5.49 28.54 -51.30
C GLY A 77 -4.31 28.35 -52.26
N ARG A 78 -4.61 27.98 -53.51
CA ARG A 78 -3.59 27.96 -54.57
C ARG A 78 -3.20 29.40 -54.92
N GLY A 79 -1.92 29.72 -54.83
CA GLY A 79 -1.39 31.07 -55.05
C GLY A 79 -1.19 31.89 -53.79
N ASP A 80 -1.57 31.38 -52.62
CA ASP A 80 -1.24 32.01 -51.34
C ASP A 80 0.29 32.02 -51.13
N VAL A 81 0.81 33.13 -50.61
CA VAL A 81 2.21 33.20 -50.18
C VAL A 81 2.33 32.56 -48.80
N ILE A 82 3.02 31.42 -48.75
CA ILE A 82 3.24 30.68 -47.51
C ILE A 82 4.53 31.20 -46.86
N THR A 83 4.45 31.65 -45.63
CA THR A 83 5.58 32.10 -44.81
C THR A 83 5.43 31.51 -43.41
N LEU A 84 6.45 31.60 -42.55
CA LEU A 84 6.30 31.15 -41.16
C LEU A 84 5.21 31.94 -40.42
N GLU A 85 5.03 33.22 -40.77
CA GLU A 85 3.99 34.08 -40.20
C GLU A 85 2.58 33.67 -40.65
N SER A 86 2.38 33.40 -41.95
CA SER A 86 1.08 32.97 -42.45
C SER A 86 0.73 31.56 -41.99
N LEU A 87 1.72 30.66 -41.84
CA LEU A 87 1.55 29.36 -41.20
C LEU A 87 1.08 29.51 -39.75
N TRP A 88 1.73 30.37 -38.97
CA TRP A 88 1.35 30.59 -37.58
C TRP A 88 -0.05 31.17 -37.44
N ALA A 89 -0.46 32.10 -38.32
CA ALA A 89 -1.81 32.64 -38.33
C ALA A 89 -2.88 31.55 -38.46
N LYS A 90 -2.61 30.47 -39.20
CA LYS A 90 -3.51 29.29 -39.34
C LYS A 90 -3.42 28.31 -38.17
N LEU A 91 -2.29 28.25 -37.48
CA LEU A 91 -1.99 27.25 -36.45
C LEU A 91 -2.17 27.74 -35.01
N LYS A 92 -2.05 29.04 -34.74
CA LYS A 92 -2.13 29.63 -33.39
C LYS A 92 -3.42 29.23 -32.67
N GLY A 93 -4.53 29.13 -33.39
CA GLY A 93 -5.81 28.67 -32.83
C GLY A 93 -5.85 27.19 -32.39
N ARG A 94 -4.83 26.39 -32.76
CA ARG A 94 -4.67 25.00 -32.31
C ARG A 94 -3.84 24.87 -31.03
N VAL A 95 -3.25 25.96 -30.54
CA VAL A 95 -2.62 25.98 -29.22
C VAL A 95 -3.70 25.70 -28.16
N PRO A 96 -3.41 24.88 -27.14
CA PRO A 96 -4.39 24.55 -26.10
C PRO A 96 -5.00 25.81 -25.45
N PRO A 97 -6.33 25.88 -25.22
CA PRO A 97 -6.99 27.07 -24.67
C PRO A 97 -6.46 27.53 -23.31
N ASN A 98 -5.92 26.60 -22.51
CA ASN A 98 -5.38 26.88 -21.19
C ASN A 98 -3.90 27.28 -21.20
N PHE A 99 -3.25 27.30 -22.37
CA PHE A 99 -1.87 27.73 -22.51
C PHE A 99 -1.67 29.14 -21.93
N PRO A 100 -0.56 29.43 -21.22
CA PRO A 100 0.66 28.62 -21.02
C PRO A 100 0.57 27.60 -19.89
N TRP A 101 -0.60 27.41 -19.29
CA TRP A 101 -0.77 26.59 -18.09
C TRP A 101 -1.11 25.14 -18.44
N VAL A 102 -0.34 24.22 -17.88
CA VAL A 102 -0.74 22.80 -17.78
C VAL A 102 -1.65 22.63 -16.56
N ASN A 103 -1.30 23.26 -15.44
CA ASN A 103 -2.13 23.33 -14.24
C ASN A 103 -1.93 24.68 -13.54
N LYS A 104 -2.92 25.57 -13.69
CA LYS A 104 -2.88 26.92 -13.11
C LYS A 104 -2.89 26.90 -11.57
N LYS A 105 -3.62 25.97 -10.94
CA LYS A 105 -3.71 25.86 -9.48
C LYS A 105 -2.37 25.44 -8.87
N ALA A 106 -1.66 24.55 -9.54
CA ALA A 106 -0.34 24.07 -9.12
C ALA A 106 0.81 25.00 -9.58
N GLY A 107 0.53 26.08 -10.31
CA GLY A 107 1.56 26.98 -10.85
C GLY A 107 2.43 26.35 -11.95
N VAL A 108 1.95 25.30 -12.61
CA VAL A 108 2.74 24.55 -13.61
C VAL A 108 2.41 25.03 -15.03
N LYS A 109 3.40 25.65 -15.66
CA LYS A 109 3.39 26.03 -17.08
C LYS A 109 4.01 24.94 -17.96
N TYR A 110 3.78 25.01 -19.28
CA TYR A 110 4.36 24.07 -20.25
C TYR A 110 5.90 23.99 -20.16
N GLY A 111 6.61 25.12 -20.03
CA GLY A 111 8.08 25.13 -19.88
C GLY A 111 8.60 24.33 -18.67
N ASN A 112 7.80 24.24 -17.60
CA ASN A 112 8.18 23.55 -16.36
C ASN A 112 7.55 22.15 -16.23
N ALA A 113 6.69 21.74 -17.16
CA ALA A 113 6.01 20.46 -17.10
C ALA A 113 6.89 19.34 -17.67
N LEU A 114 7.18 18.30 -16.88
CA LEU A 114 8.04 17.18 -17.30
C LEU A 114 7.54 16.49 -18.58
N PHE A 115 6.23 16.44 -18.80
CA PHE A 115 5.61 15.79 -19.96
C PHE A 115 5.14 16.78 -21.04
N ALA A 116 5.58 18.05 -21.01
CA ALA A 116 5.36 18.95 -22.14
C ALA A 116 6.15 18.46 -23.36
N MET A 117 5.43 18.13 -24.40
CA MET A 117 5.90 17.54 -25.65
C MET A 117 5.35 18.34 -26.84
N GLN A 118 5.80 17.99 -28.02
CA GLN A 118 5.26 18.50 -29.27
C GLN A 118 4.03 17.67 -29.66
N LEU A 119 3.08 18.27 -30.36
CA LEU A 119 1.85 17.59 -30.74
C LEU A 119 2.15 16.35 -31.61
N ASN A 120 1.46 15.25 -31.33
CA ASN A 120 1.64 13.93 -31.96
C ASN A 120 2.97 13.20 -31.66
N THR A 121 3.81 13.67 -30.72
CA THR A 121 5.08 12.98 -30.37
C THR A 121 4.91 11.48 -30.07
N LEU A 122 3.80 11.11 -29.43
CA LEU A 122 3.50 9.72 -29.06
C LEU A 122 2.54 9.01 -30.03
N HIS A 123 2.26 9.59 -31.20
CA HIS A 123 1.31 9.04 -32.15
C HIS A 123 2.00 8.06 -33.11
N ALA A 124 1.47 6.85 -33.26
CA ALA A 124 2.10 5.82 -34.10
C ALA A 124 2.12 6.16 -35.60
N GLN A 125 1.06 6.80 -36.10
CA GLN A 125 0.90 7.08 -37.55
C GLN A 125 1.14 8.54 -37.98
N ARG A 126 1.10 9.51 -37.05
CA ARG A 126 1.14 10.93 -37.40
C ARG A 126 2.51 11.48 -37.05
N GLY A 127 3.10 12.23 -37.98
CA GLY A 127 4.33 12.96 -37.73
C GLY A 127 4.17 13.99 -36.61
N THR A 128 5.26 14.20 -35.87
CA THR A 128 5.34 15.15 -34.76
C THR A 128 5.31 16.57 -35.29
N LEU A 129 4.36 17.37 -34.80
CA LEU A 129 4.25 18.79 -35.12
C LEU A 129 5.04 19.60 -34.11
N ARG A 130 6.25 19.99 -34.49
CA ARG A 130 7.26 20.55 -33.57
C ARG A 130 6.98 21.99 -33.13
N VAL A 131 5.98 22.64 -33.72
CA VAL A 131 5.59 24.03 -33.42
C VAL A 131 4.39 24.15 -32.48
N LEU A 132 3.73 23.03 -32.14
CA LEU A 132 2.54 23.03 -31.29
C LEU A 132 2.79 22.30 -29.97
N PRO A 133 2.51 22.93 -28.82
CA PRO A 133 2.72 22.32 -27.52
C PRO A 133 1.59 21.35 -27.20
N TRP A 134 1.93 20.26 -26.51
CA TRP A 134 1.00 19.21 -26.15
C TRP A 134 1.45 18.47 -24.88
N VAL A 135 0.52 17.86 -24.16
CA VAL A 135 0.79 17.00 -22.99
C VAL A 135 -0.01 15.70 -23.11
N PRO A 136 0.58 14.55 -22.77
CA PRO A 136 -0.15 13.29 -22.74
C PRO A 136 -1.19 13.28 -21.63
N ASP A 137 -2.35 12.68 -21.91
CA ASP A 137 -3.35 12.37 -20.91
C ASP A 137 -3.16 10.95 -20.34
N VAL A 138 -3.95 10.62 -19.32
CA VAL A 138 -3.92 9.28 -18.70
C VAL A 138 -4.35 8.17 -19.66
N ASN A 139 -5.19 8.50 -20.65
CA ASN A 139 -5.72 7.52 -21.58
C ASN A 139 -4.64 6.99 -22.52
N ILE A 140 -3.68 7.82 -22.91
CA ILE A 140 -2.54 7.38 -23.74
C ILE A 140 -1.75 6.28 -23.03
N VAL A 141 -1.44 6.48 -21.74
CA VAL A 141 -0.74 5.48 -20.95
C VAL A 141 -1.62 4.24 -20.74
N ASN A 142 -2.88 4.40 -20.37
CA ASN A 142 -3.81 3.27 -20.20
C ASN A 142 -3.95 2.43 -21.47
N SER A 143 -3.95 3.08 -22.63
CA SER A 143 -4.05 2.42 -23.92
C SER A 143 -2.80 1.60 -24.21
N ASP A 144 -1.62 2.14 -23.94
CA ASP A 144 -0.37 1.44 -24.18
C ASP A 144 -0.13 0.26 -23.21
N LEU A 145 -0.76 0.28 -22.03
CA LEU A 145 -0.68 -0.78 -21.01
C LEU A 145 -1.71 -1.91 -21.19
N SER A 146 -2.60 -1.83 -22.18
CA SER A 146 -3.66 -2.81 -22.40
C SER A 146 -3.83 -3.16 -23.88
N PRO A 147 -4.11 -4.42 -24.24
CA PRO A 147 -4.61 -4.74 -25.57
C PRO A 147 -5.92 -3.98 -25.84
N ARG A 148 -6.08 -3.44 -27.05
CA ARG A 148 -7.32 -2.79 -27.51
C ARG A 148 -8.02 -3.71 -28.49
N GLU A 149 -8.78 -4.66 -27.96
CA GLU A 149 -9.54 -5.63 -28.77
C GLU A 149 -10.57 -4.96 -29.68
N SER A 150 -11.14 -3.83 -29.25
CA SER A 150 -12.12 -3.06 -30.03
C SER A 150 -11.54 -2.27 -31.22
N ALA A 151 -10.21 -2.13 -31.31
CA ALA A 151 -9.58 -1.33 -32.37
C ALA A 151 -9.36 -2.10 -33.68
N GLY A 152 -9.71 -3.39 -33.73
CA GLY A 152 -9.38 -4.27 -34.85
C GLY A 152 -7.94 -4.80 -34.76
N GLU A 153 -7.71 -5.97 -35.37
CA GLU A 153 -6.41 -6.65 -35.33
C GLU A 153 -5.32 -5.81 -36.02
N GLY A 154 -4.16 -5.65 -35.37
CA GLY A 154 -3.02 -4.91 -35.91
C GLY A 154 -3.07 -3.38 -35.82
N VAL A 155 -4.19 -2.79 -35.38
CA VAL A 155 -4.33 -1.31 -35.29
C VAL A 155 -3.62 -0.73 -34.06
N HIS A 156 -3.55 -1.49 -32.97
CA HIS A 156 -2.90 -1.07 -31.73
C HIS A 156 -2.06 -2.20 -31.14
N ILE A 157 -0.83 -1.87 -30.75
CA ILE A 157 0.10 -2.80 -30.12
C ILE A 157 0.52 -2.22 -28.77
N SER A 158 0.14 -2.90 -27.69
CA SER A 158 0.53 -2.52 -26.32
C SER A 158 2.03 -2.67 -26.11
N ILE A 159 2.58 -1.99 -25.09
CA ILE A 159 3.99 -2.11 -24.73
C ILE A 159 4.41 -3.56 -24.47
N PHE A 160 3.55 -4.37 -23.84
CA PHE A 160 3.85 -5.77 -23.58
C PHE A 160 3.98 -6.57 -24.88
N ALA A 161 3.04 -6.39 -25.81
CA ALA A 161 3.09 -7.05 -27.10
C ALA A 161 4.31 -6.60 -27.93
N ARG A 162 4.68 -5.31 -27.91
CA ARG A 162 5.87 -4.79 -28.61
C ARG A 162 7.17 -5.46 -28.17
N TYR A 163 7.28 -5.84 -26.90
CA TYR A 163 8.46 -6.48 -26.33
C TYR A 163 8.31 -8.01 -26.15
N GLY A 164 7.22 -8.61 -26.63
CA GLY A 164 7.01 -10.06 -26.58
C GLY A 164 6.62 -10.60 -25.19
N PHE A 165 6.15 -9.74 -24.27
CA PHE A 165 5.69 -10.16 -22.95
C PHE A 165 4.26 -10.72 -22.99
N ARG A 166 4.11 -11.95 -22.47
CA ARG A 166 2.84 -12.69 -22.35
C ARG A 166 2.76 -13.37 -20.98
N HIS A 167 1.56 -13.72 -20.57
CA HIS A 167 1.35 -14.61 -19.43
C HIS A 167 1.85 -16.03 -19.74
N ALA A 168 2.04 -16.85 -18.70
CA ALA A 168 2.56 -18.22 -18.85
C ALA A 168 1.64 -19.15 -19.67
N ASP A 169 0.35 -18.83 -19.71
CA ASP A 169 -0.69 -19.48 -20.54
C ASP A 169 -0.75 -18.94 -21.98
N GLY A 170 0.11 -17.99 -22.34
CA GLY A 170 0.14 -17.34 -23.66
C GLY A 170 -0.82 -16.15 -23.81
N ALA A 171 -1.63 -15.83 -22.79
CA ALA A 171 -2.54 -14.69 -22.85
C ALA A 171 -1.79 -13.35 -22.92
N ALA A 172 -2.41 -12.36 -23.58
CA ALA A 172 -1.84 -11.02 -23.70
C ALA A 172 -1.81 -10.33 -22.33
N MET A 173 -0.66 -9.74 -21.97
CA MET A 173 -0.55 -9.02 -20.70
C MET A 173 -1.32 -7.70 -20.74
N LYS A 174 -1.98 -7.42 -19.62
CA LYS A 174 -2.74 -6.21 -19.39
C LYS A 174 -2.50 -5.70 -17.98
N ILE A 175 -2.25 -4.40 -17.84
CA ILE A 175 -2.24 -3.74 -16.54
C ILE A 175 -2.95 -2.39 -16.64
N THR A 176 -3.59 -1.99 -15.55
CA THR A 176 -4.18 -0.66 -15.40
C THR A 176 -3.23 0.24 -14.60
N THR A 177 -3.32 1.55 -14.84
CA THR A 177 -2.56 2.54 -14.05
C THR A 177 -2.89 2.48 -12.56
N HIS A 178 -4.13 2.12 -12.20
CA HIS A 178 -4.54 1.95 -10.80
C HIS A 178 -3.80 0.80 -10.12
N GLN A 179 -3.59 -0.35 -10.78
CA GLN A 179 -2.86 -1.47 -10.20
C GLN A 179 -1.42 -1.10 -9.78
N MET A 180 -0.74 -0.24 -10.54
CA MET A 180 0.56 0.28 -10.13
C MET A 180 0.46 1.15 -8.87
N ARG A 181 -0.59 1.97 -8.76
CA ARG A 181 -0.86 2.77 -7.56
C ARG A 181 -1.13 1.91 -6.33
N HIS A 182 -1.96 0.88 -6.47
CA HIS A 182 -2.22 -0.12 -5.43
C HIS A 182 -0.92 -0.81 -4.97
N MET A 183 -0.07 -1.21 -5.92
CA MET A 183 1.21 -1.85 -5.63
C MET A 183 2.15 -0.92 -4.86
N ILE A 184 2.31 0.34 -5.30
CA ILE A 184 3.19 1.31 -4.63
C ILE A 184 2.69 1.64 -3.22
N ASP A 185 1.38 1.86 -3.04
CA ASP A 185 0.81 2.11 -1.72
C ASP A 185 1.01 0.91 -0.79
N THR A 186 0.74 -0.30 -1.29
CA THR A 186 0.96 -1.54 -0.52
C THR A 186 2.44 -1.71 -0.16
N MET A 187 3.37 -1.37 -1.06
CA MET A 187 4.80 -1.34 -0.75
C MET A 187 5.16 -0.29 0.30
N GLY A 188 4.55 0.90 0.23
CA GLY A 188 4.71 1.95 1.23
C GLY A 188 4.24 1.51 2.61
N HIS A 189 3.04 0.91 2.67
CA HIS A 189 2.55 0.29 3.90
C HIS A 189 3.55 -0.76 4.37
N ARG A 190 3.94 -1.75 3.54
CA ARG A 190 4.94 -2.79 3.88
C ARG A 190 6.26 -2.23 4.39
N GLY A 191 6.72 -1.11 3.85
CA GLY A 191 7.90 -0.39 4.29
C GLY A 191 7.74 0.39 5.60
N GLY A 192 6.55 0.39 6.22
CA GLY A 192 6.28 1.03 7.51
C GLY A 192 5.93 2.51 7.41
N LEU A 193 5.59 3.04 6.23
CA LEU A 193 5.12 4.42 6.10
C LEU A 193 3.77 4.59 6.82
N SER A 194 3.60 5.75 7.47
CA SER A 194 2.33 6.14 8.09
C SER A 194 1.25 6.37 7.02
N GLU A 195 -0.01 6.35 7.45
CA GLU A 195 -1.13 6.69 6.57
C GLU A 195 -1.00 8.13 6.04
N GLU A 196 -0.50 9.04 6.87
CA GLU A 196 -0.23 10.42 6.50
C GLU A 196 0.89 10.54 5.45
N ASP A 197 1.96 9.77 5.59
CA ASP A 197 3.08 9.79 4.63
C ASP A 197 2.65 9.20 3.29
N ILE A 198 1.89 8.11 3.30
CA ILE A 198 1.33 7.51 2.08
C ILE A 198 0.34 8.46 1.42
N ALA A 199 -0.52 9.11 2.21
CA ALA A 199 -1.47 10.10 1.70
C ALA A 199 -0.74 11.28 1.05
N ARG A 200 0.28 11.82 1.72
CA ARG A 200 1.14 12.90 1.18
C ARG A 200 1.86 12.48 -0.09
N PHE A 201 2.49 11.30 -0.09
CA PHE A 201 3.18 10.75 -1.25
C PHE A 201 2.22 10.56 -2.44
N ALA A 202 1.02 10.05 -2.17
CA ALA A 202 -0.01 9.80 -3.17
C ALA A 202 -0.79 11.08 -3.58
N GLY A 203 -0.52 12.23 -2.95
CA GLY A 203 -1.19 13.51 -3.21
C GLY A 203 -2.67 13.53 -2.79
N ARG A 204 -3.03 12.78 -1.74
CA ARG A 204 -4.39 12.71 -1.20
C ARG A 204 -4.63 13.79 -0.15
N ALA A 205 -5.82 14.37 -0.18
CA ALA A 205 -6.26 15.33 0.84
C ALA A 205 -6.72 14.65 2.14
N ASP A 206 -7.23 13.41 2.06
CA ASP A 206 -7.72 12.64 3.20
C ASP A 206 -7.00 11.27 3.27
N PRO A 207 -6.27 10.97 4.36
CA PRO A 207 -5.64 9.66 4.57
C PRO A 207 -6.61 8.48 4.53
N LYS A 208 -7.91 8.68 4.82
CA LYS A 208 -8.90 7.60 4.74
C LYS A 208 -9.04 6.99 3.34
N GLN A 209 -8.63 7.74 2.31
CA GLN A 209 -8.63 7.25 0.93
C GLN A 209 -7.58 6.15 0.69
N ASN A 210 -6.59 5.96 1.57
CA ASN A 210 -5.57 4.91 1.45
C ASN A 210 -6.17 3.50 1.59
N ARG A 211 -7.26 3.32 2.35
CA ARG A 211 -7.87 2.01 2.62
C ARG A 211 -8.28 1.26 1.35
N VAL A 212 -8.71 1.97 0.32
CA VAL A 212 -9.10 1.39 -0.98
C VAL A 212 -7.89 0.80 -1.70
N TYR A 213 -6.69 1.29 -1.41
CA TYR A 213 -5.45 0.93 -2.11
C TYR A 213 -4.55 -0.04 -1.36
N ASN A 214 -4.83 -0.25 -0.07
CA ASN A 214 -4.07 -1.13 0.80
C ASN A 214 -4.51 -2.59 0.62
N HIS A 215 -3.61 -3.42 0.10
CA HIS A 215 -3.80 -4.86 -0.03
C HIS A 215 -2.96 -5.67 0.96
N LEU A 216 -2.54 -5.09 2.09
CA LEU A 216 -2.00 -5.88 3.20
C LEU A 216 -3.02 -6.95 3.58
N THR A 217 -2.56 -8.20 3.66
CA THR A 217 -3.42 -9.26 4.16
C THR A 217 -3.69 -9.03 5.65
N PRO A 218 -4.81 -9.54 6.19
CA PRO A 218 -5.07 -9.50 7.62
C PRO A 218 -3.92 -10.09 8.45
N THR A 219 -3.25 -11.12 7.92
CA THR A 219 -2.06 -11.74 8.53
C THR A 219 -0.85 -10.81 8.53
N GLU A 220 -0.52 -10.14 7.42
CA GLU A 220 0.58 -9.16 7.35
C GLU A 220 0.34 -7.99 8.31
N LEU A 221 -0.92 -7.55 8.43
CA LEU A 221 -1.31 -6.49 9.34
C LEU A 221 -1.19 -6.94 10.80
N ALA A 222 -1.65 -8.15 11.13
CA ALA A 222 -1.51 -8.75 12.46
C ALA A 222 -0.03 -8.88 12.86
N THR A 223 0.82 -9.44 11.98
CA THR A 223 2.27 -9.54 12.22
C THR A 223 2.91 -8.17 12.41
N LYS A 224 2.46 -7.14 11.69
CA LYS A 224 2.94 -5.78 11.92
C LYS A 224 2.51 -5.22 13.25
N TYR A 225 1.25 -5.38 13.64
CA TYR A 225 0.78 -4.98 14.96
C TYR A 225 1.52 -5.73 16.06
N GLU A 226 1.74 -7.03 15.91
CA GLU A 226 2.58 -7.84 16.80
C GLU A 226 3.99 -7.28 16.85
N SER A 227 4.63 -7.02 15.71
CA SER A 227 5.98 -6.44 15.66
C SER A 227 6.05 -5.03 16.25
N ALA A 228 5.01 -4.20 16.09
CA ALA A 228 4.94 -2.86 16.64
C ALA A 228 4.62 -2.87 18.14
N LEU A 229 3.84 -3.85 18.63
CA LEU A 229 3.63 -4.13 20.04
C LEU A 229 4.91 -4.68 20.69
N ILE A 230 5.66 -5.50 19.96
CA ILE A 230 7.00 -5.94 20.33
C ILE A 230 7.90 -4.70 20.41
N VAL A 231 8.02 -3.88 19.36
CA VAL A 231 8.89 -2.67 19.32
C VAL A 231 8.49 -1.61 20.35
N ALA A 232 7.20 -1.32 20.53
CA ALA A 232 6.70 -0.39 21.55
C ALA A 232 6.81 -0.97 22.97
N GLY A 233 6.88 -2.29 23.12
CA GLY A 233 7.31 -2.97 24.34
C GLY A 233 8.83 -3.12 24.47
N TYR A 234 9.61 -2.79 23.44
CA TYR A 234 11.05 -3.05 23.32
C TYR A 234 11.92 -1.81 23.50
N ASP A 235 11.37 -0.63 23.79
CA ASP A 235 12.15 0.41 24.50
C ASP A 235 12.35 0.05 25.99
N GLN A 236 11.86 -1.13 26.42
CA GLN A 236 12.14 -1.75 27.72
C GLN A 236 12.37 -3.27 27.67
N SER A 237 12.72 -3.87 26.53
CA SER A 237 13.07 -5.29 26.57
C SER A 237 14.14 -5.68 25.58
N VAL A 238 15.39 -5.54 25.99
CA VAL A 238 16.42 -6.46 25.52
C VAL A 238 15.97 -7.88 25.93
N LEU A 239 16.05 -8.82 24.98
CA LEU A 239 16.00 -10.27 25.25
C LEU A 239 17.03 -10.63 26.32
N ILE A 240 16.58 -10.81 27.56
CA ILE A 240 17.30 -11.54 28.60
C ILE A 240 16.27 -12.37 29.37
N HIS A 241 16.66 -13.61 29.64
CA HIS A 241 16.16 -14.47 30.72
C HIS A 241 15.53 -13.70 31.89
N CYS A 242 14.40 -14.21 32.39
CA CYS A 242 13.83 -13.98 33.71
C CYS A 242 14.49 -12.85 34.53
N GLU A 243 14.12 -11.59 34.31
CA GLU A 243 14.61 -10.50 35.16
C GLU A 243 13.57 -10.15 36.24
N PRO A 244 13.93 -10.29 37.52
CA PRO A 244 13.14 -9.79 38.63
C PRO A 244 12.94 -8.28 38.49
N VAL A 245 11.69 -7.83 38.45
CA VAL A 245 11.37 -6.40 38.52
C VAL A 245 11.38 -5.97 39.99
N SER A 246 12.05 -4.86 40.29
CA SER A 246 12.09 -4.31 41.66
C SER A 246 10.70 -3.87 42.13
N ARG A 247 10.50 -3.83 43.45
CA ARG A 247 9.23 -3.39 44.04
C ARG A 247 8.86 -1.95 43.63
N ASP A 248 9.85 -1.08 43.51
CA ASP A 248 9.66 0.31 43.13
C ASP A 248 9.20 0.46 41.68
N ALA A 249 9.76 -0.34 40.77
CA ALA A 249 9.34 -0.38 39.36
C ALA A 249 7.90 -0.92 39.22
N TYR A 250 7.50 -1.86 40.09
CA TYR A 250 6.12 -2.33 40.18
C TYR A 250 5.17 -1.24 40.70
N ASP A 251 5.58 -0.44 41.68
CA ASP A 251 4.73 0.59 42.29
C ASP A 251 4.50 1.82 41.39
N LEU A 252 5.43 2.09 40.47
CA LEU A 252 5.32 3.19 39.48
C LEU A 252 4.50 2.81 38.23
N ALA A 253 4.20 1.54 38.00
CA ALA A 253 3.39 1.12 36.85
C ALA A 253 1.92 1.54 37.04
N PRO A 254 1.22 2.04 36.00
CA PRO A 254 -0.22 2.31 36.09
C PRO A 254 -0.99 1.00 36.36
N LYS A 255 -1.53 0.86 37.58
CA LYS A 255 -2.26 -0.34 38.02
C LYS A 255 -3.75 -0.14 37.78
N GLY A 256 -4.36 -0.94 36.91
CA GLY A 256 -5.82 -1.07 36.89
C GLY A 256 -6.31 -2.09 37.94
N PRO A 257 -7.53 -2.65 37.82
CA PRO A 257 -8.08 -3.54 38.84
C PRO A 257 -7.20 -4.78 39.04
N ILE A 258 -6.92 -5.07 40.31
CA ILE A 258 -6.09 -6.22 40.72
C ILE A 258 -7.01 -7.34 41.21
N HIS A 259 -6.88 -8.53 40.63
CA HIS A 259 -7.46 -9.74 41.20
C HIS A 259 -6.36 -10.60 41.83
N LYS A 260 -6.46 -10.80 43.15
CA LYS A 260 -5.53 -11.64 43.92
C LYS A 260 -5.92 -13.10 43.78
N SER A 261 -4.95 -13.95 43.47
CA SER A 261 -5.09 -15.41 43.45
C SER A 261 -4.27 -16.03 44.58
N LYS A 262 -4.29 -17.38 44.68
CA LYS A 262 -3.53 -18.13 45.69
C LYS A 262 -2.03 -17.85 45.64
N HIS A 263 -1.46 -17.76 44.43
CA HIS A 263 0.00 -17.68 44.22
C HIS A 263 0.47 -16.30 43.76
N GLY A 264 -0.42 -15.31 43.67
CA GLY A 264 -0.05 -13.98 43.20
C GLY A 264 -1.27 -13.14 42.82
N PHE A 265 -1.22 -12.50 41.66
CA PHE A 265 -2.29 -11.61 41.21
C PHE A 265 -2.27 -11.42 39.69
N CYS A 266 -3.36 -10.92 39.13
CA CYS A 266 -3.39 -10.37 37.77
C CYS A 266 -3.68 -8.86 37.80
N LEU A 267 -3.16 -8.17 36.79
CA LEU A 267 -3.35 -6.74 36.54
C LEU A 267 -4.14 -6.60 35.24
N HIS A 268 -5.24 -5.85 35.28
CA HIS A 268 -6.04 -5.55 34.09
C HIS A 268 -6.21 -4.04 33.92
N ASP A 269 -6.73 -3.63 32.76
CA ASP A 269 -7.24 -2.28 32.51
C ASP A 269 -8.68 -2.17 33.05
N PHE A 270 -9.09 -0.99 33.53
CA PHE A 270 -10.48 -0.71 33.91
C PHE A 270 -11.46 -0.84 32.74
N ALA A 271 -10.98 -0.71 31.50
CA ALA A 271 -11.79 -0.96 30.30
C ALA A 271 -12.08 -2.45 30.05
N ALA A 272 -11.37 -3.36 30.73
CA ALA A 272 -11.57 -4.80 30.55
C ALA A 272 -12.74 -5.32 31.41
N ALA A 273 -13.55 -6.22 30.82
CA ALA A 273 -14.55 -6.97 31.56
C ALA A 273 -13.89 -7.94 32.57
N PRO A 274 -14.59 -8.33 33.66
CA PRO A 274 -14.10 -9.31 34.61
C PRO A 274 -13.63 -10.61 33.95
N CYS A 275 -12.57 -11.22 34.50
CA CYS A 275 -11.94 -12.40 33.92
C CYS A 275 -12.85 -13.64 33.95
N GLY A 276 -13.07 -14.25 32.78
CA GLY A 276 -13.81 -15.52 32.65
C GLY A 276 -13.04 -16.78 33.09
N LEU A 277 -11.74 -16.65 33.38
CA LEU A 277 -10.89 -17.73 33.92
C LEU A 277 -10.77 -17.63 35.46
N PHE A 278 -11.82 -17.10 36.11
CA PHE A 278 -11.82 -16.92 37.56
C PHE A 278 -11.57 -18.26 38.26
N ARG A 279 -10.54 -18.31 39.12
CA ARG A 279 -9.99 -19.49 39.80
C ARG A 279 -9.17 -20.48 38.95
N ASP A 280 -9.00 -20.22 37.66
CA ASP A 280 -8.04 -20.93 36.80
C ASP A 280 -6.83 -20.04 36.46
N CYS A 281 -6.39 -19.23 37.42
CA CYS A 281 -5.37 -18.21 37.21
C CYS A 281 -4.00 -18.78 36.81
N LEU A 282 -3.68 -20.00 37.25
CA LEU A 282 -2.43 -20.69 36.92
C LEU A 282 -2.24 -20.88 35.40
N ASN A 283 -3.34 -21.15 34.69
CA ASN A 283 -3.34 -21.38 33.25
C ASN A 283 -3.49 -20.08 32.44
N CYS A 284 -3.50 -18.91 33.10
CA CYS A 284 -3.57 -17.62 32.46
C CYS A 284 -2.17 -17.04 32.19
N ASN A 285 -1.94 -16.59 30.96
CA ASN A 285 -0.70 -15.92 30.58
C ASN A 285 -0.52 -14.53 31.18
N GLU A 286 -1.53 -13.95 31.83
CA GLU A 286 -1.46 -12.64 32.49
C GLU A 286 -1.28 -12.73 34.01
N HIS A 287 -1.21 -13.94 34.55
CA HIS A 287 -0.99 -14.14 35.98
C HIS A 287 0.47 -13.88 36.35
N LEU A 288 0.67 -13.06 37.39
CA LEU A 288 1.96 -12.79 38.01
C LEU A 288 2.02 -13.50 39.35
N CYS A 289 2.98 -14.40 39.50
CA CYS A 289 3.26 -15.09 40.74
C CYS A 289 4.41 -14.42 41.48
N GLU A 290 4.29 -14.17 42.77
CA GLU A 290 5.40 -13.66 43.58
C GLU A 290 6.15 -14.84 44.20
N LYS A 291 7.47 -14.92 43.99
CA LYS A 291 8.30 -15.93 44.65
C LYS A 291 8.33 -15.67 46.14
N ARG A 292 7.63 -16.51 46.90
CA ARG A 292 7.61 -16.48 48.36
C ARG A 292 8.13 -17.81 48.89
N SER A 293 9.26 -17.78 49.59
CA SER A 293 9.89 -18.97 50.17
C SER A 293 8.94 -19.79 51.05
N GLU A 294 8.01 -19.12 51.74
CA GLU A 294 6.96 -19.74 52.57
C GLU A 294 5.94 -20.58 51.76
N SER A 295 5.62 -20.17 50.53
CA SER A 295 4.62 -20.83 49.67
C SER A 295 5.16 -22.04 48.91
N LYS A 296 6.47 -22.32 49.00
CA LYS A 296 7.12 -23.43 48.27
C LYS A 296 6.49 -24.79 48.55
N LYS A 297 6.25 -25.10 49.84
CA LYS A 297 5.66 -26.39 50.24
C LYS A 297 4.23 -26.56 49.73
N GLU A 298 3.46 -25.47 49.68
CA GLU A 298 2.09 -25.48 49.18
C GLU A 298 2.05 -25.74 47.68
N LEU A 299 2.96 -25.13 46.90
CA LEU A 299 3.11 -25.38 45.46
C LEU A 299 3.52 -26.82 45.17
N GLU A 300 4.44 -27.38 45.96
CA GLU A 300 4.85 -28.79 45.83
C GLU A 300 3.69 -29.76 46.13
N SER A 301 2.88 -29.46 47.16
CA SER A 301 1.68 -30.25 47.46
C SER A 301 0.64 -30.15 46.34
N GLU A 302 0.41 -28.95 45.81
CA GLU A 302 -0.57 -28.72 44.73
C GLU A 302 -0.13 -29.39 43.42
N LEU A 303 1.17 -29.40 43.12
CA LEU A 303 1.73 -30.17 42.01
C LEU A 303 1.46 -31.67 42.21
N ALA A 304 1.76 -32.20 43.39
CA ALA A 304 1.54 -33.63 43.67
C ALA A 304 0.07 -34.04 43.54
N ASP A 305 -0.86 -33.20 43.98
CA ASP A 305 -2.28 -33.47 43.83
C ASP A 305 -2.74 -33.34 42.37
N THR A 306 -2.24 -32.35 41.64
CA THR A 306 -2.54 -32.19 40.20
C THR A 306 -2.00 -33.35 39.37
N GLU A 307 -0.82 -33.88 39.70
CA GLU A 307 -0.26 -35.04 39.02
C GLU A 307 -1.08 -36.32 39.26
N LYS A 308 -1.64 -36.51 40.47
CA LYS A 308 -2.60 -37.59 40.73
C LYS A 308 -3.87 -37.43 39.89
N GLN A 309 -4.40 -36.21 39.78
CA GLN A 309 -5.59 -35.94 38.97
C GLN A 309 -5.30 -36.14 37.48
N LEU A 310 -4.12 -35.74 37.00
CA LEU A 310 -3.69 -35.99 35.63
C LEU A 310 -3.67 -37.50 35.32
N LEU A 311 -3.06 -38.32 36.19
CA LEU A 311 -3.05 -39.77 36.02
C LEU A 311 -4.46 -40.37 36.04
N ALA A 312 -5.31 -39.94 36.98
CA ALA A 312 -6.69 -40.40 37.06
C ALA A 312 -7.49 -40.05 35.79
N SER A 313 -7.35 -38.82 35.28
CA SER A 313 -7.99 -38.38 34.04
C SER A 313 -7.48 -39.12 32.81
N GLU A 314 -6.19 -39.47 32.76
CA GLU A 314 -5.62 -40.27 31.66
C GLU A 314 -6.18 -41.69 31.63
N VAL A 315 -6.34 -42.31 32.81
CA VAL A 315 -6.98 -43.63 32.94
C VAL A 315 -8.45 -43.55 32.51
N ALA A 316 -9.19 -42.55 33.00
CA ALA A 316 -10.60 -42.37 32.65
C ALA A 316 -10.80 -42.09 31.14
N MET A 317 -9.87 -41.36 30.51
CA MET A 317 -9.87 -41.13 29.07
C MET A 317 -9.64 -42.43 28.29
N LYS A 318 -8.70 -43.28 28.74
CA LYS A 318 -8.44 -44.60 28.13
C LYS A 318 -9.61 -45.57 28.30
N GLU A 319 -10.35 -45.47 29.40
CA GLU A 319 -11.57 -46.23 29.66
C GLU A 319 -12.80 -45.71 28.91
N GLY A 320 -12.68 -44.57 28.22
CA GLY A 320 -13.75 -44.01 27.38
C GLY A 320 -14.83 -43.26 28.14
N HIS A 321 -14.56 -42.79 29.37
CA HIS A 321 -15.51 -41.96 30.11
C HIS A 321 -15.75 -40.62 29.39
N TYR A 322 -17.02 -40.28 29.18
CA TYR A 322 -17.41 -39.06 28.47
C TYR A 322 -16.91 -37.80 29.17
N GLY A 323 -16.18 -36.93 28.45
CA GLY A 323 -15.63 -35.68 28.95
C GLY A 323 -14.30 -35.79 29.70
N ALA A 324 -13.74 -37.00 29.84
CA ALA A 324 -12.43 -37.22 30.48
C ALA A 324 -11.26 -36.61 29.67
N ASP A 325 -11.42 -36.47 28.37
CA ASP A 325 -10.50 -35.80 27.44
C ASP A 325 -10.23 -34.34 27.85
N ARG A 326 -11.28 -33.57 28.14
CA ARG A 326 -11.16 -32.16 28.54
C ARG A 326 -10.46 -31.99 29.88
N TRP A 327 -10.77 -32.87 30.83
CA TRP A 327 -10.12 -32.88 32.14
C TRP A 327 -8.65 -33.28 32.04
N TYR A 328 -8.32 -34.25 31.16
CA TYR A 328 -6.94 -34.61 30.88
C TYR A 328 -6.15 -33.44 30.30
N GLU A 329 -6.68 -32.73 29.30
CA GLU A 329 -6.03 -31.54 28.74
C GLU A 329 -5.80 -30.44 29.78
N HIS A 330 -6.82 -30.15 30.60
CA HIS A 330 -6.72 -29.16 31.67
C HIS A 330 -5.66 -29.54 32.72
N HIS A 331 -5.70 -30.77 33.26
CA HIS A 331 -4.72 -31.21 34.25
C HIS A 331 -3.31 -31.32 33.67
N LYS A 332 -3.17 -31.66 32.39
CA LYS A 332 -1.88 -31.74 31.71
C LYS A 332 -1.22 -30.37 31.65
N LEU A 333 -1.99 -29.33 31.30
CA LEU A 333 -1.50 -27.96 31.28
C LEU A 333 -1.15 -27.47 32.70
N SER A 334 -2.06 -27.63 33.66
CA SER A 334 -1.84 -27.24 35.06
C SER A 334 -0.59 -27.91 35.65
N ALA A 335 -0.40 -29.21 35.41
CA ALA A 335 0.78 -29.93 35.88
C ALA A 335 2.08 -29.41 35.23
N ALA A 336 2.07 -29.13 33.92
CA ALA A 336 3.24 -28.57 33.25
C ALA A 336 3.65 -27.21 33.84
N ARG A 337 2.68 -26.31 34.04
CA ARG A 337 2.91 -24.98 34.62
C ARG A 337 3.36 -25.04 36.08
N LEU A 338 2.77 -25.94 36.88
CA LEU A 338 3.20 -26.15 38.27
C LEU A 338 4.63 -26.72 38.35
N ARG A 339 5.03 -27.63 37.45
CA ARG A 339 6.43 -28.11 37.40
C ARG A 339 7.41 -26.98 37.14
N GLU A 340 7.09 -26.12 36.17
CA GLU A 340 7.91 -24.94 35.85
C GLU A 340 8.01 -24.01 37.07
N LEU A 341 6.87 -23.69 37.69
CA LEU A 341 6.82 -22.81 38.86
C LEU A 341 7.58 -23.39 40.06
N VAL A 342 7.40 -24.67 40.36
CA VAL A 342 8.15 -25.38 41.42
C VAL A 342 9.64 -25.38 41.11
N GLY A 343 10.03 -25.54 39.84
CA GLY A 343 11.42 -25.39 39.39
C GLY A 343 11.99 -24.01 39.74
N ILE A 344 11.27 -22.94 39.43
CA ILE A 344 11.66 -21.56 39.73
C ILE A 344 11.73 -21.29 41.24
N PHE A 345 10.82 -21.88 42.02
CA PHE A 345 10.84 -21.77 43.48
C PHE A 345 11.98 -22.56 44.13
N LYS A 346 12.55 -23.55 43.43
CA LYS A 346 13.74 -24.31 43.85
C LYS A 346 15.06 -23.67 43.41
N ASP A 347 15.02 -22.80 42.40
CA ASP A 347 16.20 -22.15 41.85
C ASP A 347 16.65 -20.98 42.74
N ASP A 348 17.78 -21.11 43.42
CA ASP A 348 18.33 -20.08 44.30
C ASP A 348 18.83 -18.84 43.53
N SER A 349 18.99 -18.92 42.20
CA SER A 349 19.35 -17.76 41.36
C SER A 349 18.21 -16.74 41.21
N VAL A 350 16.96 -17.15 41.48
CA VAL A 350 15.79 -16.26 41.44
C VAL A 350 15.53 -15.74 42.86
N PRO A 351 15.74 -14.43 43.14
CA PRO A 351 15.58 -13.87 44.48
C PRO A 351 14.15 -14.02 45.04
N ASN A 352 14.04 -14.12 46.36
CA ASN A 352 12.75 -14.04 47.04
C ASN A 352 12.11 -12.64 46.80
N GLY A 353 10.82 -12.60 46.51
CA GLY A 353 10.09 -11.39 46.10
C GLY A 353 10.06 -11.14 44.59
N SER A 354 10.72 -11.98 43.77
CA SER A 354 10.67 -11.87 42.30
C SER A 354 9.25 -12.11 41.77
N LEU A 355 8.84 -11.32 40.78
CA LEU A 355 7.59 -11.55 40.03
C LEU A 355 7.86 -12.48 38.84
N ILE A 356 7.12 -13.58 38.80
CA ILE A 356 7.25 -14.68 37.84
C ILE A 356 6.02 -14.69 36.95
N ARG A 357 6.23 -14.81 35.63
CA ARG A 357 5.17 -14.94 34.64
C ARG A 357 5.47 -16.12 33.73
N LEU A 358 4.61 -17.14 33.75
CA LEU A 358 4.72 -18.30 32.87
C LEU A 358 4.12 -17.97 31.50
N LYS A 359 4.86 -18.21 30.41
CA LYS A 359 4.42 -17.92 29.05
C LYS A 359 4.14 -19.21 28.29
N GLU A 360 2.93 -19.35 27.77
CA GLU A 360 2.57 -20.40 26.82
C GLU A 360 2.11 -19.77 25.50
N VAL A 361 2.53 -20.37 24.38
CA VAL A 361 2.35 -19.83 23.03
C VAL A 361 0.87 -19.73 22.62
N ASN A 362 -0.02 -20.51 23.24
CA ASN A 362 -1.42 -20.64 22.84
C ASN A 362 -2.46 -20.30 23.93
N SER A 363 -2.08 -19.78 25.10
CA SER A 363 -3.10 -19.48 26.12
C SER A 363 -3.87 -18.19 25.82
N PRO A 364 -5.18 -18.16 26.12
CA PRO A 364 -6.00 -16.97 25.92
C PRO A 364 -5.52 -15.80 26.79
N SER A 365 -5.23 -14.67 26.16
CA SER A 365 -5.05 -13.38 26.84
C SER A 365 -6.33 -12.54 26.72
N HIS A 366 -6.52 -11.54 27.59
CA HIS A 366 -7.60 -10.58 27.45
C HIS A 366 -7.54 -9.86 26.11
N THR A 367 -6.33 -9.59 25.60
CA THR A 367 -6.13 -9.02 24.26
C THR A 367 -6.60 -9.98 23.17
N THR A 368 -6.23 -11.26 23.23
CA THR A 368 -6.70 -12.30 22.28
C THR A 368 -8.22 -12.46 22.36
N ARG A 369 -8.81 -12.42 23.56
CA ARG A 369 -10.27 -12.50 23.74
C ARG A 369 -10.99 -11.26 23.21
N ALA A 370 -10.46 -10.06 23.43
CA ALA A 370 -11.02 -8.83 22.89
C ALA A 370 -10.93 -8.80 21.35
N LEU A 371 -9.82 -9.29 20.79
CA LEU A 371 -9.65 -9.45 19.34
C LEU A 371 -10.61 -10.49 18.77
N ASN A 372 -10.77 -11.64 19.43
CA ASN A 372 -11.72 -12.68 19.02
C ASN A 372 -13.17 -12.19 19.12
N ALA A 373 -13.56 -11.54 20.22
CA ALA A 373 -14.91 -10.97 20.38
C ALA A 373 -15.21 -9.90 19.33
N ARG A 374 -14.21 -9.08 18.97
CA ARG A 374 -14.33 -8.09 17.89
C ARG A 374 -14.41 -8.77 16.51
N GLY A 375 -13.66 -9.84 16.31
CA GLY A 375 -13.71 -10.67 15.11
C GLY A 375 -15.06 -11.39 14.93
N GLU A 376 -15.61 -11.94 16.01
CA GLU A 376 -16.93 -12.56 16.05
C GLU A 376 -18.03 -11.53 15.81
N MET A 377 -17.95 -10.33 16.41
CA MET A 377 -18.87 -9.22 16.08
C MET A 377 -18.80 -8.85 14.60
N LEU A 378 -17.60 -8.77 14.02
CA LEU A 378 -17.44 -8.49 12.60
C LEU A 378 -18.06 -9.58 11.72
N GLN A 379 -17.84 -10.86 12.05
CA GLN A 379 -18.44 -11.99 11.33
C GLN A 379 -19.96 -12.02 11.46
N LYS A 380 -20.50 -11.69 12.65
CA LYS A 380 -21.93 -11.64 12.91
C LYS A 380 -22.61 -10.51 12.12
N ASN A 381 -21.99 -9.32 12.10
CA ASN A 381 -22.44 -8.18 11.29
C ASN A 381 -22.39 -8.50 9.78
N LEU A 382 -21.37 -9.23 9.32
CA LEU A 382 -21.26 -9.72 7.94
C LEU A 382 -22.31 -10.79 7.59
N GLY A 383 -22.74 -11.59 8.56
CA GLY A 383 -23.83 -12.56 8.41
C GLY A 383 -25.20 -11.89 8.35
N GLU A 384 -25.46 -10.97 9.27
CA GLU A 384 -26.71 -10.19 9.35
C GLU A 384 -26.91 -9.30 8.10
N GLU A 385 -25.87 -8.60 7.62
CA GLU A 385 -25.94 -7.85 6.35
C GLU A 385 -26.21 -8.74 5.11
N ARG A 386 -25.82 -10.01 5.18
CA ARG A 386 -25.98 -10.96 4.07
C ARG A 386 -27.39 -11.56 4.07
N ASP A 387 -27.95 -11.84 5.23
CA ASP A 387 -29.34 -12.31 5.39
C ASP A 387 -30.36 -11.19 5.11
N ASP A 388 -30.07 -9.94 5.48
CA ASP A 388 -30.92 -8.79 5.14
C ASP A 388 -30.94 -8.52 3.63
N LYS A 389 -29.82 -8.72 2.92
CA LYS A 389 -29.77 -8.61 1.46
C LYS A 389 -30.53 -9.72 0.75
N ILE A 390 -30.52 -10.94 1.29
CA ILE A 390 -31.25 -12.08 0.71
C ILE A 390 -32.75 -11.94 0.97
N SER A 391 -33.15 -11.51 2.17
CA SER A 391 -34.55 -11.23 2.53
C SER A 391 -35.16 -10.13 1.65
N ASN A 392 -34.43 -9.02 1.43
CA ASN A 392 -34.87 -7.94 0.55
C ASN A 392 -34.97 -8.35 -0.94
N LEU A 393 -34.20 -9.35 -1.38
CA LEU A 393 -34.26 -9.89 -2.74
C LEU A 393 -35.46 -10.82 -2.95
N LEU A 394 -35.90 -11.51 -1.89
CA LEU A 394 -37.07 -12.40 -1.91
C LEU A 394 -38.39 -11.64 -1.79
N GLU A 395 -38.41 -10.45 -1.19
CA GLU A 395 -39.59 -9.58 -1.15
C GLU A 395 -39.81 -8.77 -2.45
N GLN A 396 -38.83 -8.75 -3.36
CA GLN A 396 -38.89 -8.05 -4.65
C GLN A 396 -39.08 -8.98 -5.86
N MET A 397 -39.26 -10.29 -5.62
CA MET A 397 -39.71 -11.28 -6.59
C MET A 397 -41.16 -11.66 -6.31
#